data_AF-A0A2T9YPI4-F1
#
_entry.id   AF-A0A2T9YPI4-F1
#
_cell.length_a   1.000
_cell.length_b   1.000
_cell.length_c   1.000
_cell.angle_alpha   90.00
_cell.angle_beta   90.00
_cell.angle_gamma   90.00
#
_symmetry.space_group_name_H-M   'P 1'
#
loop_
_entity.id
_entity.type
_entity.pdbx_description
1 polymer ?
#
loop_
_entity_poly.entity_id
_entity_poly.type
_entity_poly.pdbx_seq_one_letter_code
_entity_poly.pdbx_strand_id
1 'polypeptide(L)'
;MNEATLQRIEELTEKVNQLLLARETVPAPITVTEPEDEFITTRAPASELKIYPMLKDALPSIEEDFFRIQLTEEERKDAIYSCPRSSFMNYLPPPLNESASTAVKKADSTLHGIQARAIGATLAATSGVPVENIVSHAFWSNYNMFDTYYRLDRSTQSNMTEAVLPLE
;
A
#
# COMPACT_ATOMS: atom_id res chain seq x y z
N MET A 1 -41.29 -14.95 31.42
CA MET A 1 -40.88 -13.67 30.81
C MET A 1 -41.51 -12.57 31.65
N ASN A 2 -40.71 -11.71 32.27
CA ASN A 2 -41.17 -10.70 33.24
C ASN A 2 -41.58 -9.41 32.53
N GLU A 3 -42.59 -8.72 33.07
CA GLU A 3 -43.13 -7.45 32.55
C GLU A 3 -42.02 -6.41 32.31
N ALA A 4 -41.04 -6.35 33.22
CA ALA A 4 -39.86 -5.50 33.09
C ALA A 4 -39.01 -5.78 31.84
N THR A 5 -38.95 -7.04 31.37
CA THR A 5 -38.23 -7.34 30.11
C THR A 5 -39.00 -6.91 28.87
N LEU A 6 -40.34 -6.99 28.91
CA LEU A 6 -41.17 -6.52 27.80
C LEU A 6 -41.07 -5.01 27.66
N GLN A 7 -41.13 -4.29 28.78
CA GLN A 7 -40.99 -2.83 28.82
C GLN A 7 -39.62 -2.38 28.29
N ARG A 8 -38.55 -3.10 28.61
CA ARG A 8 -37.20 -2.79 28.11
C ARG A 8 -37.04 -3.04 26.62
N ILE A 9 -37.70 -4.06 26.08
CA ILE A 9 -37.71 -4.35 24.63
C ILE A 9 -38.48 -3.25 23.89
N GLU A 10 -39.62 -2.81 24.43
CA GLU A 10 -40.41 -1.72 23.85
C GLU A 10 -39.63 -0.40 23.84
N GLU A 11 -38.97 -0.06 24.96
CA GLU A 11 -38.11 1.13 25.05
C GLU A 11 -36.94 1.09 24.05
N LEU A 12 -36.31 -0.08 23.87
CA LEU A 12 -35.23 -0.26 22.91
C LEU A 12 -35.71 -0.10 21.47
N THR A 13 -36.91 -0.62 21.18
CA THR A 13 -37.55 -0.55 19.86
C THR A 13 -37.86 0.89 19.49
N GLU A 14 -38.37 1.68 20.44
CA GLU A 14 -38.62 3.12 20.22
C GLU A 14 -37.34 3.90 19.95
N LYS A 15 -36.25 3.62 20.69
CA LYS A 15 -34.94 4.24 20.46
C LYS A 15 -34.34 3.89 19.10
N VAL A 16 -34.52 2.67 18.62
CA VAL A 16 -34.08 2.26 17.28
C VAL A 16 -34.89 2.97 16.19
N ASN A 17 -36.19 3.11 16.37
CA ASN A 17 -37.04 3.84 15.43
C ASN A 17 -36.67 5.32 15.36
N GLN A 18 -36.39 5.96 16.50
CA GLN A 18 -35.88 7.34 16.56
C GLN A 18 -34.56 7.50 15.81
N LEU A 19 -33.62 6.55 15.97
CA LEU A 19 -32.34 6.55 15.25
C LEU A 19 -32.52 6.31 13.74
N LEU A 20 -33.47 5.45 13.36
CA LEU A 20 -33.80 5.19 11.96
C LEU A 20 -34.38 6.44 11.31
N LEU A 21 -35.30 7.13 12.00
CA LEU A 21 -35.88 8.40 11.55
C LEU A 21 -34.80 9.48 11.47
N ALA A 22 -33.91 9.60 12.46
CA ALA A 22 -32.81 10.57 12.46
C ALA A 22 -31.82 10.32 11.30
N ARG A 23 -31.55 9.05 10.96
CA ARG A 23 -30.74 8.67 9.79
C ARG A 23 -31.44 8.99 8.47
N GLU A 24 -32.76 8.78 8.40
CA GLU A 24 -33.56 9.06 7.20
C GLU A 24 -33.81 10.57 7.00
N THR A 25 -33.75 11.34 8.10
CA THR A 25 -33.76 12.82 8.08
C THR A 25 -32.39 13.42 7.78
N VAL A 26 -31.34 12.61 7.55
CA VAL A 26 -30.13 13.09 6.87
C VAL A 26 -30.51 13.23 5.40
N PRO A 27 -30.68 14.44 4.88
CA PRO A 27 -31.00 14.60 3.48
C PRO A 27 -29.79 14.10 2.68
N ALA A 28 -30.05 13.51 1.51
CA ALA A 28 -29.05 13.32 0.46
C ALA A 28 -28.12 14.55 0.40
N PRO A 29 -26.80 14.36 0.20
CA PRO A 29 -25.75 15.30 0.57
C PRO A 29 -26.17 16.73 0.29
N ILE A 30 -26.55 17.44 1.34
CA ILE A 30 -26.69 18.89 1.26
C ILE A 30 -25.28 19.39 1.02
N THR A 31 -25.08 19.88 -0.19
CA THR A 31 -24.05 20.86 -0.53
C THR A 31 -24.16 21.99 0.49
N VAL A 32 -23.43 21.85 1.60
CA VAL A 32 -22.98 23.01 2.37
C VAL A 32 -22.16 23.80 1.37
N THR A 33 -22.72 24.90 0.90
CA THR A 33 -21.99 25.89 0.11
C THR A 33 -21.02 26.56 1.07
N GLU A 34 -19.93 25.88 1.41
CA GLU A 34 -18.70 26.55 1.79
C GLU A 34 -18.30 27.46 0.62
N PRO A 35 -17.69 28.62 0.86
CA PRO A 35 -17.13 29.41 -0.23
C PRO A 35 -16.16 28.48 -0.97
N GLU A 36 -16.49 28.16 -2.22
CA GLU A 36 -15.65 27.38 -3.12
C GLU A 36 -14.24 27.98 -3.03
N ASP A 37 -13.31 27.23 -2.42
CA ASP A 37 -11.91 27.62 -2.38
C ASP A 37 -11.45 27.74 -3.83
N GLU A 38 -10.98 28.91 -4.23
CA GLU A 38 -10.56 29.23 -5.60
C GLU A 38 -9.50 28.24 -6.13
N PHE A 39 -8.80 27.54 -5.22
CA PHE A 39 -7.80 26.53 -5.54
C PHE A 39 -8.32 25.07 -5.52
N ILE A 40 -9.57 24.84 -5.12
CA ILE A 40 -10.19 23.49 -5.10
C ILE A 40 -11.12 23.37 -6.30
N THR A 41 -10.61 22.77 -7.38
CA THR A 41 -11.44 22.40 -8.54
C THR A 41 -11.93 20.96 -8.40
N THR A 42 -13.25 20.76 -8.41
CA THR A 42 -13.83 19.41 -8.50
C THR A 42 -13.41 18.77 -9.82
N ARG A 43 -12.74 17.61 -9.75
CA ARG A 43 -12.29 16.86 -10.93
C ARG A 43 -13.51 16.45 -11.76
N ALA A 44 -13.43 16.59 -13.09
CA ALA A 44 -14.47 16.12 -14.01
C ALA A 44 -14.79 14.63 -13.75
N PRO A 45 -16.06 14.21 -13.89
CA PRO A 45 -16.45 12.81 -13.71
C PRO A 45 -15.63 11.90 -14.62
N ALA A 46 -15.29 10.71 -14.13
CA ALA A 46 -14.53 9.74 -14.90
C ALA A 46 -15.29 9.38 -16.18
N SER A 47 -14.72 9.74 -17.33
CA SER A 47 -15.24 9.35 -18.64
C SER A 47 -14.83 7.92 -18.95
N GLU A 48 -15.79 7.05 -19.24
CA GLU A 48 -15.51 5.68 -19.71
C GLU A 48 -15.00 5.70 -21.15
N LEU A 49 -13.83 5.12 -21.38
CA LEU A 49 -13.28 4.93 -22.72
C LEU A 49 -13.93 3.69 -23.35
N LYS A 50 -14.65 3.86 -24.45
CA LYS A 50 -15.15 2.72 -25.25
C LYS A 50 -13.98 2.10 -26.01
N ILE A 51 -13.68 0.83 -25.73
CA ILE A 51 -12.64 0.07 -26.41
C ILE A 51 -13.02 -0.10 -27.89
N TYR A 52 -12.10 0.24 -28.79
CA TYR A 52 -12.30 0.07 -30.23
C TYR A 52 -12.34 -1.43 -30.60
N PRO A 53 -13.21 -1.88 -31.54
CA PRO A 53 -13.31 -3.28 -31.92
C PRO A 53 -11.98 -3.87 -32.39
N MET A 54 -11.22 -3.11 -33.19
CA MET A 54 -9.90 -3.52 -33.69
C MET A 54 -8.89 -3.76 -32.56
N LEU A 55 -9.01 -3.04 -31.45
CA LEU A 55 -8.14 -3.19 -30.29
C LEU A 55 -8.49 -4.47 -29.51
N LYS A 56 -9.79 -4.80 -29.41
CA LYS A 56 -10.26 -6.05 -28.82
C LYS A 56 -9.81 -7.26 -29.64
N ASP A 57 -9.82 -7.17 -30.97
CA ASP A 57 -9.38 -8.27 -31.85
C ASP A 57 -7.85 -8.48 -31.79
N ALA A 58 -7.08 -7.39 -31.70
CA ALA A 58 -5.63 -7.45 -31.60
C ALA A 58 -5.14 -7.89 -30.21
N LEU A 59 -5.90 -7.55 -29.16
CA LEU A 59 -5.58 -7.86 -27.77
C LEU A 59 -6.84 -8.41 -27.07
N PRO A 60 -7.16 -9.70 -27.25
CA PRO A 60 -8.31 -10.33 -26.59
C PRO A 60 -8.26 -10.23 -25.05
N SER A 61 -7.05 -10.17 -24.48
CA SER A 61 -6.78 -10.01 -23.06
C SER A 61 -6.92 -8.58 -22.53
N ILE A 62 -7.38 -7.61 -23.33
CA ILE A 62 -7.54 -6.21 -22.88
C ILE A 62 -8.63 -6.02 -21.81
N GLU A 63 -9.58 -6.95 -21.74
CA GLU A 63 -10.59 -7.01 -20.67
C GLU A 63 -10.01 -7.57 -19.37
N GLU A 64 -8.91 -8.31 -19.47
CA GLU A 64 -8.22 -8.88 -18.34
C GLU A 64 -7.18 -7.86 -17.85
N ASP A 65 -7.20 -7.56 -16.54
CA ASP A 65 -6.29 -6.57 -15.97
C ASP A 65 -4.84 -7.09 -16.04
N PHE A 66 -4.15 -6.77 -17.14
CA PHE A 66 -2.79 -7.20 -17.45
C PHE A 66 -1.81 -6.96 -16.31
N PHE A 67 -2.05 -5.91 -15.50
CA PHE A 67 -1.23 -5.56 -14.35
C PHE A 67 -1.56 -6.33 -13.07
N ARG A 68 -2.68 -7.08 -13.04
CA ARG A 68 -3.11 -7.89 -11.89
C ARG A 68 -3.02 -9.40 -12.09
N ILE A 69 -2.84 -9.88 -13.32
CA ILE A 69 -2.59 -11.30 -13.53
C ILE A 69 -1.22 -11.61 -12.91
N GLN A 70 -1.23 -12.35 -11.80
CA GLN A 70 -0.02 -12.95 -11.24
C GLN A 70 0.42 -14.06 -12.20
N LEU A 71 1.12 -13.68 -13.25
CA LEU A 71 1.72 -14.62 -14.18
C LEU A 71 2.63 -15.56 -13.37
N THR A 72 2.40 -16.86 -13.46
CA THR A 72 3.23 -17.85 -12.75
C THR A 72 4.68 -17.75 -13.23
N GLU A 73 5.65 -18.21 -12.43
CA GLU A 73 7.06 -18.05 -12.78
C GLU A 73 7.38 -18.71 -14.13
N GLU A 74 6.68 -19.79 -14.42
CA GLU A 74 6.73 -20.60 -15.63
C GLU A 74 6.19 -19.84 -16.84
N GLU A 75 4.98 -19.28 -16.74
CA GLU A 75 4.36 -18.48 -17.81
C GLU A 75 5.15 -17.19 -18.07
N ARG A 76 5.69 -16.58 -17.02
CA ARG A 76 6.57 -15.42 -17.14
C ARG A 76 7.88 -15.77 -17.86
N LYS A 77 8.48 -16.91 -17.53
CA LYS A 77 9.68 -17.40 -18.23
C LYS A 77 9.35 -17.66 -19.70
N ASP A 78 8.26 -18.37 -19.98
CA ASP A 78 7.85 -18.71 -21.35
C ASP A 78 7.61 -17.46 -22.21
N ALA A 79 6.88 -16.47 -21.69
CA ALA A 79 6.65 -15.20 -22.38
C ALA A 79 7.97 -14.43 -22.65
N ILE A 80 8.90 -14.39 -21.69
CA ILE A 80 10.21 -13.74 -21.87
C ILE A 80 11.06 -14.47 -22.92
N TYR A 81 11.07 -15.80 -22.89
CA TYR A 81 11.84 -16.62 -23.82
C TYR A 81 11.20 -16.75 -25.22
N SER A 82 9.90 -16.47 -25.34
CA SER A 82 9.18 -16.42 -26.62
C SER A 82 9.61 -15.23 -27.51
N CYS A 83 10.10 -14.15 -26.91
CA CYS A 83 10.61 -13.01 -27.65
C CYS A 83 11.95 -13.33 -28.34
N PRO A 84 12.08 -13.11 -29.66
CA PRO A 84 13.33 -13.33 -30.37
C PRO A 84 14.46 -12.50 -29.76
N ARG A 85 15.42 -13.17 -29.10
CA ARG A 85 16.59 -12.50 -28.54
C ARG A 85 17.43 -11.95 -29.70
N SER A 86 17.71 -10.66 -29.68
CA SER A 86 18.60 -10.03 -30.67
C SER A 86 19.95 -10.75 -30.67
N SER A 87 20.27 -11.45 -31.77
CA SER A 87 21.53 -12.18 -31.96
C SER A 87 22.74 -11.26 -32.10
N PHE A 88 22.51 -9.97 -32.39
CA PHE A 88 23.55 -8.94 -32.48
C PHE A 88 24.03 -8.43 -31.13
N MET A 89 23.26 -8.66 -30.06
CA MET A 89 23.63 -8.24 -28.71
C MET A 89 24.12 -9.45 -27.92
N ASN A 90 25.43 -9.69 -27.97
CA ASN A 90 26.13 -10.58 -27.04
C ASN A 90 26.19 -9.91 -25.66
N TYR A 91 25.07 -9.97 -24.94
CA TYR A 91 25.06 -9.63 -23.52
C TYR A 91 25.83 -10.72 -22.78
N LEU A 92 27.09 -10.44 -22.45
CA LEU A 92 27.72 -11.08 -21.31
C LEU A 92 27.03 -10.48 -20.07
N PRO A 93 26.17 -11.22 -19.33
CA PRO A 93 25.66 -10.71 -18.08
C PRO A 93 26.86 -10.32 -17.21
N PRO A 94 26.80 -9.17 -16.50
CA PRO A 94 27.91 -8.77 -15.64
C PRO A 94 28.33 -9.95 -14.75
N PRO A 95 29.61 -10.37 -14.76
CA PRO A 95 30.06 -11.58 -14.06
C PRO A 95 29.85 -11.50 -12.54
N LEU A 96 29.51 -10.32 -12.02
CA LEU A 96 29.35 -10.01 -10.60
C LEU A 96 28.42 -10.96 -9.83
N ASN A 97 27.35 -11.50 -10.44
CA ASN A 97 26.45 -12.41 -9.72
C ASN A 97 26.88 -13.88 -9.81
N GLU A 98 27.49 -14.34 -10.90
CA GLU A 98 27.87 -15.76 -11.05
C GLU A 98 29.24 -16.07 -10.43
N SER A 99 30.15 -15.10 -10.36
CA SER A 99 31.48 -15.28 -9.75
C SER A 99 31.48 -15.20 -8.22
N ALA A 100 30.42 -14.67 -7.62
CA ALA A 100 30.30 -14.58 -6.17
C ALA A 100 30.13 -15.99 -5.58
N SER A 101 31.00 -16.34 -4.63
CA SER A 101 30.88 -17.59 -3.87
C SER A 101 29.49 -17.71 -3.24
N THR A 102 28.98 -18.93 -3.11
CA THR A 102 27.71 -19.21 -2.43
C THR A 102 27.67 -18.65 -1.01
N ALA A 103 28.82 -18.55 -0.35
CA ALA A 103 28.97 -17.91 0.95
C ALA A 103 28.70 -16.39 0.89
N VAL A 104 29.20 -15.71 -0.14
CA VAL A 104 28.98 -14.27 -0.36
C VAL A 104 27.50 -13.99 -0.66
N LYS A 105 26.87 -14.80 -1.52
CA LYS A 105 25.44 -14.69 -1.82
C LYS A 105 24.57 -14.89 -0.58
N LYS A 106 24.92 -15.86 0.27
CA LYS A 106 24.22 -16.11 1.54
C LYS A 106 24.39 -14.94 2.52
N ALA A 107 25.60 -14.38 2.61
CA ALA A 107 25.85 -13.23 3.46
C ALA A 107 25.07 -11.98 2.98
N ASP A 108 25.07 -11.73 1.67
CA ASP A 108 24.33 -10.62 1.05
C ASP A 108 22.81 -10.74 1.25
N SER A 109 22.25 -11.93 1.02
CA SER A 109 20.83 -12.20 1.30
C SER A 109 20.49 -12.01 2.79
N THR A 110 21.40 -12.41 3.69
CA THR A 110 21.23 -12.19 5.13
C THR A 110 21.25 -10.70 5.46
N LEU A 111 22.17 -9.94 4.87
CA LEU A 111 22.28 -8.49 5.04
C LEU A 111 21.02 -7.77 4.53
N HIS A 112 20.55 -8.11 3.34
CA HIS A 112 19.32 -7.57 2.77
C HIS A 112 18.10 -7.86 3.67
N GLY A 113 18.01 -9.06 4.24
CA GLY A 113 16.96 -9.40 5.21
C GLY A 113 17.02 -8.56 6.49
N ILE A 114 18.22 -8.24 6.98
CA ILE A 114 18.40 -7.35 8.15
C ILE A 114 17.97 -5.92 7.81
N GLN A 115 18.37 -5.42 6.64
CA GLN A 115 17.99 -4.09 6.16
C GLN A 115 16.48 -3.95 6.01
N ALA A 116 15.83 -4.92 5.37
CA ALA A 116 14.37 -4.92 5.20
C ALA A 116 13.62 -4.90 6.54
N ARG A 117 14.09 -5.68 7.54
CA ARG A 117 13.52 -5.65 8.90
C ARG A 117 13.69 -4.30 9.58
N ALA A 118 14.87 -3.68 9.49
CA ALA A 118 15.14 -2.37 10.07
C ALA A 118 14.26 -1.27 9.45
N ILE A 119 14.11 -1.28 8.13
CA ILE A 119 13.24 -0.34 7.40
C ILE A 119 11.78 -0.55 7.79
N GLY A 120 11.28 -1.79 7.74
CA GLY A 120 9.88 -2.09 8.07
C GLY A 120 9.52 -1.71 9.52
N ALA A 121 10.41 -1.99 10.47
CA ALA A 121 10.24 -1.59 11.86
C ALA A 121 10.28 -0.07 12.06
N THR A 122 11.14 0.64 11.32
CA THR A 122 11.19 2.11 11.34
C THR A 122 9.88 2.69 10.80
N LEU A 123 9.37 2.18 9.68
CA LEU A 123 8.11 2.64 9.09
C LEU A 123 6.89 2.36 9.98
N ALA A 124 6.87 1.21 10.66
CA ALA A 124 5.84 0.88 11.64
C ALA A 124 5.90 1.86 12.83
N ALA A 125 7.09 2.17 13.33
CA ALA A 125 7.28 3.13 14.41
C ALA A 125 6.83 4.54 14.03
N THR A 126 7.18 5.02 12.82
CA THR A 126 6.73 6.34 12.32
C THR A 126 5.23 6.40 12.10
N SER A 127 4.59 5.26 11.83
CA SER A 127 3.14 5.14 11.67
C SER A 127 2.39 4.99 13.00
N GLY A 128 3.10 5.05 14.14
CA GLY A 128 2.50 4.94 15.48
C GLY A 128 2.09 3.52 15.88
N VAL A 129 2.63 2.49 15.21
CA VAL A 129 2.39 1.09 15.60
C VAL A 129 2.97 0.84 17.00
N PRO A 130 2.26 0.13 17.90
CA PRO A 130 2.77 -0.17 19.23
C PRO A 130 4.09 -0.93 19.19
N VAL A 131 4.99 -0.53 20.09
CA VAL A 131 6.38 -0.97 20.11
C VAL A 131 6.52 -2.48 20.33
N GLU A 132 5.67 -3.05 21.16
CA GLU A 132 5.59 -4.49 21.45
C GLU A 132 5.28 -5.32 20.21
N ASN A 133 4.47 -4.78 19.30
CA ASN A 133 4.14 -5.43 18.03
C ASN A 133 5.33 -5.35 17.07
N ILE A 134 6.05 -4.22 17.05
CA ILE A 134 7.24 -4.04 16.22
C ILE A 134 8.34 -5.01 16.65
N VAL A 135 8.63 -5.09 17.95
CA VAL A 135 9.71 -5.94 18.50
C VAL A 135 9.41 -7.42 18.28
N SER A 136 8.15 -7.84 18.51
CA SER A 136 7.74 -9.25 18.31
C SER A 136 7.72 -9.67 16.84
N HIS A 137 7.21 -8.82 15.93
CA HIS A 137 7.17 -9.15 14.50
C HIS A 137 8.52 -9.06 13.80
N ALA A 138 9.40 -8.16 14.23
CA ALA A 138 10.71 -7.98 13.62
C ALA A 138 11.83 -8.78 14.32
N PHE A 139 11.49 -9.62 15.31
CA PHE A 139 12.42 -10.51 16.04
C PHE A 139 13.61 -9.78 16.68
N TRP A 140 13.40 -8.55 17.17
CA TRP A 140 14.43 -7.83 17.90
C TRP A 140 14.54 -8.34 19.33
N SER A 141 15.76 -8.37 19.89
CA SER A 141 15.97 -8.82 21.28
C SER A 141 15.26 -7.94 22.31
N ASN A 142 15.07 -6.65 22.01
CA ASN A 142 14.22 -5.71 22.75
C ASN A 142 14.07 -4.40 21.95
N TYR A 143 13.18 -3.52 22.41
CA TYR A 143 12.98 -2.20 21.80
C TYR A 143 14.23 -1.34 21.81
N ASN A 144 14.98 -1.32 22.93
CA ASN A 144 16.17 -0.49 23.08
C ASN A 144 17.22 -0.81 22.00
N MET A 145 17.39 -2.09 21.66
CA MET A 145 18.28 -2.55 20.61
C MET A 145 17.86 -1.97 19.25
N PHE A 146 16.57 -2.10 18.92
CA PHE A 146 16.03 -1.53 17.70
C PHE A 146 16.16 0.00 17.65
N ASP A 147 15.67 0.70 18.67
CA ASP A 147 15.62 2.17 18.73
C ASP A 147 17.01 2.83 18.75
N THR A 148 17.97 2.20 19.43
CA THR A 148 19.33 2.74 19.57
C THR A 148 20.16 2.50 18.31
N TYR A 149 20.10 1.30 17.73
CA TYR A 149 21.07 0.85 16.72
C TYR A 149 20.50 0.63 15.32
N TYR A 150 19.20 0.36 15.19
CA TYR A 150 18.59 -0.08 13.91
C TYR A 150 17.50 0.84 13.39
N ARG A 151 16.94 1.73 14.24
CA ARG A 151 15.94 2.72 13.83
C ARG A 151 16.61 3.77 12.95
N LEU A 152 16.23 3.77 11.67
CA LEU A 152 16.88 4.57 10.63
C LEU A 152 16.46 6.04 10.67
N ASP A 153 15.25 6.34 11.14
CA ASP A 153 14.79 7.70 11.33
C ASP A 153 14.23 7.92 12.74
N ARG A 154 14.62 9.05 13.35
CA ARG A 154 14.10 9.51 14.64
C ARG A 154 13.23 10.75 14.51
N SER A 155 13.06 11.28 13.31
CA SER A 155 12.33 12.52 13.11
C SER A 155 10.86 12.36 13.49
N THR A 156 10.37 13.23 14.37
CA THR A 156 8.94 13.41 14.65
C THR A 156 8.40 14.60 13.85
N GLN A 157 8.72 14.68 12.55
CA GLN A 157 8.67 15.89 11.71
C GLN A 157 9.79 16.89 11.99
N SER A 158 10.78 16.94 11.10
CA SER A 158 11.41 18.19 10.70
C SER A 158 11.87 17.96 9.27
N ASN A 159 11.16 18.56 8.32
CA ASN A 159 11.41 18.45 6.90
C ASN A 159 12.90 18.72 6.60
N MET A 160 13.66 17.68 6.26
CA MET A 160 15.03 17.83 5.73
C MET A 160 15.07 18.76 4.50
N THR A 161 13.95 18.97 3.84
CA THR A 161 13.77 19.87 2.69
C THR A 161 14.01 21.35 3.01
N GLU A 162 13.77 21.81 4.25
CA GLU A 162 14.04 23.21 4.65
C GLU A 162 15.50 23.47 5.01
N ALA A 163 16.29 22.43 5.32
CA ALA A 163 17.70 22.61 5.69
C ALA A 163 18.64 22.69 4.48
N VAL A 164 18.20 22.30 3.28
CA VAL A 164 19.04 22.16 2.08
C VAL A 164 18.90 23.34 1.11
N LEU A 165 17.86 24.17 1.24
CA LEU A 165 17.69 25.37 0.42
C LEU A 165 17.45 26.59 1.33
N PRO A 166 18.40 27.52 1.46
CA PRO A 166 18.07 28.85 1.93
C PRO A 166 17.19 29.50 0.86
N LEU A 167 15.91 29.70 1.17
CA LEU A 167 15.04 30.55 0.37
C LEU A 167 15.44 32.01 0.65
N GLU A 168 16.25 32.58 -0.25
CA GLU A 168 16.14 34.00 -0.60
C GLU A 168 15.09 34.17 -1.70
#